data_AF-A0A7W1AFT9-F1
#
_entry.id   AF-A0A7W1AFT9-F1
#
_cell.length_a   1.000
_cell.length_b   1.000
_cell.length_c   1.000
_cell.angle_alpha   90.00
_cell.angle_beta   90.00
_cell.angle_gamma   90.00
#
_symmetry.space_group_name_H-M   'P 1'
#
loop_
_entity.id
_entity.type
_entity.pdbx_description
1 polymer ?
#
loop_
_entity_poly.entity_id
_entity_poly.type
_entity_poly.pdbx_seq_one_letter_code
_entity_poly.pdbx_strand_id
1 'polypeptide(L)'
;PATWTFAGQPVTGVEQSYRVTDGNFATRNVWEFMVRVPKTRGERLEVRPRSTPSLKVWAELTDRSLTFARGTKGDARGRRYCPVALADPTGERSRTVVRGDERSRLPAWFSTLRGRMRLKQNVRTTRGTDGQSLVVLVPPDDHAAMIRLFFATKVWVLKEGITLA
;
A
#
# COMPACT_ATOMS: atom_id res chain seq x y z
N PRO A 1 -6.11 12.35 20.50
CA PRO A 1 -5.15 12.00 19.43
C PRO A 1 -4.37 10.75 19.82
N ALA A 2 -4.16 9.82 18.90
CA ALA A 2 -3.34 8.63 19.13
C ALA A 2 -1.85 8.95 18.89
N THR A 3 -0.97 8.19 19.53
CA THR A 3 0.49 8.26 19.33
C THR A 3 1.01 6.88 18.94
N TRP A 4 1.92 6.84 17.97
CA TRP A 4 2.58 5.61 17.51
C TRP A 4 4.01 5.90 17.06
N THR A 5 4.81 4.85 16.86
CA THR A 5 6.19 4.99 16.36
C THR A 5 6.23 4.75 14.85
N PHE A 6 6.88 5.65 14.12
CA PHE A 6 7.17 5.51 12.69
C PHE A 6 8.65 5.73 12.44
N ALA A 7 9.34 4.71 11.87
CA ALA A 7 10.79 4.76 11.64
C ALA A 7 11.60 5.18 12.88
N GLY A 8 11.20 4.66 14.05
CA GLY A 8 11.84 4.97 15.34
C GLY A 8 11.46 6.31 15.96
N GLN A 9 10.62 7.12 15.31
CA GLN A 9 10.21 8.44 15.80
C GLN A 9 8.75 8.43 16.26
N PRO A 10 8.41 9.11 17.36
CA PRO A 10 7.03 9.26 17.79
C PRO A 10 6.26 10.15 16.81
N VAL A 11 5.06 9.71 16.45
CA VAL A 11 4.11 10.41 15.58
C VAL A 11 2.77 10.49 16.30
N THR A 12 2.13 11.65 16.23
CA THR A 12 0.79 11.88 16.80
C THR A 12 -0.22 12.17 15.69
N GLY A 13 -1.43 11.64 15.82
CA GLY A 13 -2.50 11.90 14.87
C GLY A 13 -3.81 11.19 15.18
N VAL A 14 -4.50 10.78 14.12
CA VAL A 14 -5.79 10.09 14.17
C VAL A 14 -5.59 8.65 13.70
N GLU A 15 -6.14 7.71 14.46
CA GLU A 15 -6.19 6.30 14.10
C GLU A 15 -7.64 5.93 13.78
N GLN A 16 -7.86 5.30 12.63
CA GLN A 16 -9.19 4.89 12.19
C GLN A 16 -9.19 3.39 11.91
N SER A 17 -10.19 2.69 12.47
CA SER A 17 -10.33 1.25 12.31
C SER A 17 -11.39 0.93 11.26
N TYR A 18 -11.11 -0.06 10.42
CA TYR A 18 -11.95 -0.49 9.32
C TYR A 18 -12.14 -2.00 9.39
N ARG A 19 -13.39 -2.47 9.42
CA ARG A 19 -13.71 -3.87 9.16
C ARG A 19 -13.87 -4.06 7.66
N VAL A 20 -13.13 -5.00 7.09
CA VAL A 20 -13.06 -5.22 5.64
C VAL A 20 -13.40 -6.67 5.34
N THR A 21 -14.26 -6.89 4.36
CA THR A 21 -14.54 -8.24 3.83
C THR A 21 -13.90 -8.38 2.47
N ASP A 22 -13.01 -9.37 2.33
CA ASP A 22 -12.36 -9.71 1.06
C ASP A 22 -13.30 -10.57 0.21
N GLY A 23 -13.92 -9.95 -0.80
CA GLY A 23 -14.83 -10.63 -1.71
C GLY A 23 -14.18 -11.71 -2.58
N ASN A 24 -12.84 -11.80 -2.62
CA ASN A 24 -12.14 -12.84 -3.38
C ASN A 24 -12.15 -14.21 -2.68
N PHE A 25 -12.55 -14.27 -1.40
CA PHE A 25 -12.60 -15.53 -0.64
C PHE A 25 -13.98 -15.74 -0.03
N ALA A 26 -14.51 -16.97 -0.14
CA ALA A 26 -15.81 -17.33 0.41
C ALA A 26 -15.82 -17.48 1.94
N THR A 27 -14.68 -17.83 2.53
CA THR A 27 -14.49 -17.95 3.99
C THR A 27 -13.15 -17.36 4.40
N ARG A 28 -12.95 -17.12 5.71
CA ARG A 28 -11.72 -16.53 6.25
C ARG A 28 -11.34 -15.25 5.51
N ASN A 29 -12.32 -14.36 5.36
CA ASN A 29 -12.24 -13.18 4.50
C ASN A 29 -12.49 -11.88 5.27
N VAL A 30 -12.66 -11.92 6.58
CA VAL A 30 -12.86 -10.74 7.42
C VAL A 30 -11.53 -10.27 7.98
N TRP A 31 -11.23 -8.99 7.77
CA TRP A 31 -10.01 -8.32 8.21
C TRP A 31 -10.38 -7.10 9.05
N GLU A 32 -9.48 -6.73 9.96
CA GLU A 32 -9.50 -5.41 10.56
C GLU A 32 -8.28 -4.65 10.11
N PHE A 33 -8.49 -3.44 9.60
CA PHE A 33 -7.46 -2.51 9.18
C PHE A 33 -7.42 -1.31 10.09
N MET A 34 -6.23 -0.75 10.17
CA MET A 34 -5.94 0.49 10.85
C MET A 34 -5.30 1.45 9.86
N VAL A 35 -5.87 2.64 9.75
CA VAL A 35 -5.32 3.76 8.98
C VAL A 35 -4.92 4.85 9.96
N ARG A 36 -3.64 5.23 9.92
CA ARG A 36 -3.07 6.27 10.77
C ARG A 36 -2.76 7.50 9.94
N VAL A 37 -3.37 8.61 10.35
CA VAL A 37 -3.27 9.91 9.72
C VAL A 37 -2.51 10.84 10.68
N PRO A 38 -1.26 11.21 10.37
CA PRO A 38 -0.47 12.09 11.22
C PRO A 38 -1.08 13.50 11.25
N LYS A 39 -0.96 14.18 12.40
CA LYS A 39 -1.37 15.58 12.56
C LYS A 39 -0.48 16.52 11.75
N THR A 40 0.82 16.22 11.69
CA THR A 40 1.80 17.06 10.99
C THR A 40 1.63 16.96 9.48
N ARG A 41 1.54 18.12 8.84
CA ARG A 41 1.43 18.21 7.38
C ARG A 41 2.71 17.67 6.71
N GLY A 42 2.54 16.70 5.82
CA GLY A 42 3.64 16.16 5.00
C GLY A 42 4.19 14.81 5.47
N GLU A 43 3.90 14.41 6.71
CA GLU A 43 4.17 13.07 7.21
C GLU A 43 3.35 12.01 6.45
N ARG A 44 3.80 10.75 6.51
CA ARG A 44 3.24 9.64 5.74
C ARG A 44 2.00 9.09 6.42
N LEU A 45 0.96 8.76 5.65
CA LEU A 45 -0.12 7.92 6.16
C LEU A 45 0.38 6.49 6.28
N GLU A 46 -0.09 5.75 7.27
CA GLU A 46 0.17 4.33 7.42
C GLU A 46 -1.14 3.55 7.28
N VAL A 47 -1.10 2.45 6.52
CA VAL A 47 -2.18 1.46 6.44
C VAL A 47 -1.60 0.10 6.79
N ARG A 48 -2.19 -0.55 7.79
CA ARG A 48 -1.79 -1.90 8.22
C ARG A 48 -3.01 -2.70 8.70
N PRO A 49 -2.99 -4.03 8.58
CA PRO A 49 -3.97 -4.86 9.25
C PRO A 49 -3.68 -4.86 10.75
N ARG A 50 -4.75 -4.81 11.54
CA ARG A 50 -4.77 -5.05 12.97
C ARG A 50 -4.97 -6.52 13.27
N SER A 51 -5.79 -7.19 12.48
CA SER A 51 -6.01 -8.63 12.52
C SER A 51 -6.15 -9.18 11.11
N THR A 52 -5.77 -10.45 10.94
CA THR A 52 -5.88 -11.18 9.68
C THR A 52 -6.66 -12.46 9.91
N PRO A 53 -7.33 -12.99 8.88
CA PRO A 53 -7.89 -14.33 8.96
C PRO A 53 -6.81 -15.35 9.27
N SER A 54 -7.15 -16.39 10.05
CA SER A 54 -6.22 -17.43 10.47
C SER A 54 -5.82 -18.33 9.29
N LEU A 55 -4.84 -17.86 8.52
CA LEU A 55 -4.15 -18.56 7.44
C LEU A 55 -2.65 -18.36 7.60
N LYS A 56 -1.88 -19.45 7.53
CA LYS A 56 -0.42 -19.45 7.73
C LYS A 56 0.31 -18.44 6.84
N VAL A 57 -0.10 -18.34 5.57
CA VAL A 57 0.47 -17.41 4.58
C VAL A 57 0.29 -15.93 4.95
N TRP A 58 -0.63 -15.62 5.86
CA TRP A 58 -0.94 -14.25 6.31
C TRP A 58 -0.53 -13.98 7.76
N ALA A 59 0.13 -14.92 8.44
CA ALA A 59 0.45 -14.82 9.87
C ALA A 59 1.27 -13.56 10.20
N GLU A 60 2.21 -13.18 9.33
CA GLU A 60 3.08 -12.01 9.54
C GLU A 60 2.53 -10.71 8.94
N LEU A 61 1.34 -10.73 8.33
CA LEU A 61 0.82 -9.53 7.66
C LEU A 61 0.48 -8.42 8.65
N THR A 62 0.19 -8.74 9.91
CA THR A 62 0.00 -7.76 10.99
C THR A 62 1.22 -6.89 11.21
N ASP A 63 2.43 -7.37 10.92
CA ASP A 63 3.69 -6.64 11.11
C ASP A 63 4.06 -5.77 9.90
N ARG A 64 3.28 -5.88 8.82
CA ARG A 64 3.54 -5.18 7.57
C ARG A 64 2.60 -4.00 7.40
N SER A 65 3.12 -2.90 6.87
CA SER A 65 2.33 -1.73 6.52
C SER A 65 2.61 -1.25 5.10
N LEU A 66 1.67 -0.46 4.57
CA LEU A 66 1.90 0.45 3.46
C LEU A 66 1.99 1.87 3.99
N THR A 67 2.90 2.64 3.42
CA THR A 67 3.06 4.05 3.76
C THR A 67 2.80 4.92 2.55
N PHE A 68 2.02 5.98 2.73
CA PHE A 68 1.62 6.88 1.67
C PHE A 68 2.25 8.25 1.88
N ALA A 69 3.20 8.58 1.01
CA ALA A 69 3.86 9.88 1.00
C ALA A 69 2.98 10.94 0.31
N ARG A 70 3.25 12.21 0.60
CA ARG A 70 2.55 13.31 -0.08
C ARG A 70 3.12 13.56 -1.47
N GLY A 71 2.24 13.64 -2.47
CA GLY A 71 2.58 14.14 -3.81
C GLY A 71 2.79 15.65 -3.79
N THR A 72 3.79 16.13 -4.53
CA THR A 72 4.20 17.55 -4.52
C THR A 72 4.23 18.19 -5.90
N LYS A 73 4.12 17.39 -6.97
CA LYS A 73 4.25 17.84 -8.36
C LYS A 73 2.89 17.87 -9.08
N GLY A 74 2.62 18.95 -9.83
CA GLY A 74 1.43 19.10 -10.68
C GLY A 74 0.12 18.68 -9.99
N ASP A 75 -0.71 17.94 -10.72
CA ASP A 75 -2.01 17.43 -10.27
C ASP A 75 -1.92 16.40 -9.13
N ALA A 76 -0.72 15.91 -8.82
CA ALA A 76 -0.49 15.04 -7.66
C ALA A 76 -0.33 15.83 -6.36
N ARG A 77 -0.20 17.16 -6.43
CA ARG A 77 -0.06 18.01 -5.24
C ARG A 77 -1.27 17.85 -4.32
N GLY A 78 -0.99 17.55 -3.05
CA GLY A 78 -2.04 17.37 -2.03
C GLY A 78 -2.63 15.95 -1.98
N ARG A 79 -2.39 15.12 -2.99
CA ARG A 79 -2.72 13.70 -2.99
C ARG A 79 -1.65 12.88 -2.28
N ARG A 80 -1.94 11.61 -2.07
CA ARG A 80 -1.08 10.62 -1.39
C ARG A 80 -0.67 9.54 -2.39
N TYR A 81 0.59 9.10 -2.33
CA TYR A 81 1.06 8.02 -3.21
C TYR A 81 1.80 6.93 -2.43
N CYS A 82 1.67 5.70 -2.92
CA CYS A 82 2.42 4.55 -2.43
C CYS A 82 3.01 3.80 -3.63
N PRO A 83 4.28 3.36 -3.58
CA PRO A 83 4.84 2.47 -4.60
C PRO A 83 4.04 1.18 -4.72
N VAL A 84 3.87 0.69 -5.95
CA VAL A 84 3.40 -0.67 -6.19
C VAL A 84 4.56 -1.60 -5.87
N ALA A 85 4.59 -2.14 -4.66
CA ALA A 85 5.65 -3.03 -4.19
C ALA A 85 5.06 -4.38 -3.80
N LEU A 86 5.22 -5.37 -4.68
CA LEU A 86 4.68 -6.71 -4.49
C LEU A 86 5.49 -7.43 -3.42
N ALA A 87 4.81 -8.03 -2.44
CA ALA A 87 5.44 -8.90 -1.48
C ALA A 87 6.12 -10.07 -2.22
N ASP A 88 7.27 -10.51 -1.73
CA ASP A 88 7.94 -11.66 -2.31
C ASP A 88 7.41 -12.94 -1.66
N PRO A 89 6.75 -13.84 -2.41
CA PRO A 89 6.23 -15.09 -1.88
C PRO A 89 7.34 -16.11 -1.57
N THR A 90 8.54 -15.95 -2.12
CA THR A 90 9.68 -16.87 -1.90
C THR A 90 10.38 -16.62 -0.56
N GLY A 91 10.30 -15.38 -0.05
CA GLY A 91 11.02 -14.94 1.13
C GLY A 91 12.48 -14.55 0.90
N GLU A 92 13.01 -14.67 -0.33
CA GLU A 92 14.38 -14.26 -0.66
C GLU A 92 14.58 -12.75 -0.49
N ARG A 93 13.54 -11.97 -0.77
CA ARG A 93 13.47 -10.52 -0.55
C ARG A 93 12.24 -10.17 0.27
N SER A 94 12.18 -8.93 0.75
CA SER A 94 10.97 -8.45 1.43
C SER A 94 9.85 -8.06 0.45
N ARG A 95 10.22 -7.54 -0.73
CA ARG A 95 9.33 -7.05 -1.79
C ARG A 95 10.09 -6.68 -3.06
N THR A 96 9.36 -6.59 -4.18
CA THR A 96 9.84 -6.05 -5.45
C THR A 96 9.00 -4.81 -5.84
N VAL A 97 9.67 -3.68 -6.08
CA VAL A 97 9.00 -2.44 -6.55
C VAL A 97 8.82 -2.51 -8.06
N VAL A 98 7.57 -2.44 -8.49
CA VAL A 98 7.16 -2.51 -9.89
C VAL A 98 7.53 -1.22 -10.60
N ARG A 99 8.09 -1.34 -11.80
CA ARG A 99 8.45 -0.24 -12.69
C ARG A 99 7.33 0.06 -13.69
N GLY A 100 7.43 1.20 -14.35
CA GLY A 100 6.44 1.67 -15.33
C GLY A 100 6.20 0.73 -16.51
N ASP A 101 7.28 0.16 -17.03
CA ASP A 101 7.33 -0.83 -18.12
C ASP A 101 6.72 -2.18 -17.71
N GLU A 102 6.72 -2.49 -16.41
CA GLU A 102 6.13 -3.72 -15.87
C GLU A 102 4.63 -3.61 -15.58
N ARG A 103 4.02 -2.43 -15.77
CA ARG A 103 2.60 -2.18 -15.46
C ARG A 103 1.64 -3.14 -16.17
N SER A 104 1.94 -3.56 -17.39
CA SER A 104 1.12 -4.51 -18.16
C SER A 104 1.14 -5.93 -17.60
N ARG A 105 2.14 -6.25 -16.77
CA ARG A 105 2.41 -7.58 -16.21
C ARG A 105 1.74 -7.78 -14.84
N LEU A 106 1.10 -6.73 -14.32
CA LEU A 106 0.40 -6.80 -13.05
C LEU A 106 -0.82 -7.72 -13.14
N PRO A 107 -1.10 -8.50 -12.08
CA PRO A 107 -2.31 -9.32 -12.02
C PRO A 107 -3.60 -8.53 -12.25
N ALA A 108 -4.63 -9.21 -12.78
CA ALA A 108 -5.90 -8.60 -13.17
C ALA A 108 -6.61 -7.82 -12.04
N TRP A 109 -6.38 -8.18 -10.77
CA TRP A 109 -6.95 -7.48 -9.61
C TRP A 109 -6.45 -6.03 -9.45
N PHE A 110 -5.35 -5.66 -10.12
CA PHE A 110 -4.91 -4.26 -10.21
C PHE A 110 -5.75 -3.40 -11.16
N SER A 111 -6.65 -3.99 -11.97
CA SER A 111 -7.51 -3.27 -12.92
C SER A 111 -8.24 -2.08 -12.29
N THR A 112 -8.80 -2.27 -11.09
CA THR A 112 -9.52 -1.23 -10.34
C THR A 112 -8.63 -0.08 -9.85
N LEU A 113 -7.32 -0.28 -9.78
CA LEU A 113 -6.32 0.72 -9.40
C LEU A 113 -5.60 1.32 -10.63
N ARG A 114 -5.83 0.76 -11.83
CA ARG A 114 -5.07 1.09 -13.04
C ARG A 114 -5.17 2.57 -13.40
N GLY A 115 -6.33 3.20 -13.26
CA GLY A 115 -6.54 4.63 -13.51
C GLY A 115 -5.77 5.56 -12.56
N ARG A 116 -5.35 5.04 -11.40
CA ARG A 116 -4.64 5.77 -10.33
C ARG A 116 -3.12 5.60 -10.41
N MET A 117 -2.64 4.73 -11.29
CA MET A 117 -1.22 4.46 -11.45
C MET A 117 -0.50 5.59 -12.17
N ARG A 118 0.68 5.98 -11.67
CA ARG A 118 1.55 7.00 -12.26
C ARG A 118 3.00 6.55 -12.13
N LEU A 119 3.89 7.11 -12.95
CA LEU A 119 5.33 7.04 -12.66
C LEU A 119 5.65 7.97 -11.49
N LYS A 120 6.60 7.57 -10.64
CA LYS A 120 6.98 8.33 -9.45
C LYS A 120 7.47 9.75 -9.79
N GLN A 121 8.19 9.91 -10.91
CA GLN A 121 8.66 11.22 -11.41
C GLN A 121 7.53 12.21 -11.74
N ASN A 122 6.30 11.73 -11.92
CA ASN A 122 5.13 12.56 -12.18
C ASN A 122 4.42 13.01 -10.90
N VAL A 123 4.74 12.41 -9.74
CA VAL A 123 4.09 12.75 -8.45
C VAL A 123 5.00 13.53 -7.50
N ARG A 124 6.33 13.37 -7.63
CA ARG A 124 7.34 14.02 -6.80
C ARG A 124 8.65 14.14 -7.56
N THR A 125 9.50 15.09 -7.19
CA THR A 125 10.90 15.15 -7.63
C THR A 125 11.65 13.90 -7.17
N THR A 126 12.32 13.22 -8.10
CA THR A 126 13.10 11.99 -7.88
C THR A 126 14.53 12.18 -8.38
N ARG A 127 15.44 11.29 -8.00
CA ARG A 127 16.82 11.23 -8.51
C ARG A 127 17.10 9.83 -9.07
N GLY A 128 17.94 9.74 -10.10
CA GLY A 128 18.29 8.47 -10.74
C GLY A 128 17.08 7.71 -11.28
N THR A 129 17.10 6.39 -11.18
CA THR A 129 16.06 5.48 -11.71
C THR A 129 14.81 5.39 -10.83
N ASP A 130 14.82 5.97 -9.63
CA ASP A 130 13.68 5.97 -8.70
C ASP A 130 12.38 6.53 -9.33
N GLY A 131 12.54 7.47 -10.27
CA GLY A 131 11.45 8.08 -11.03
C GLY A 131 10.64 7.10 -11.88
N GLN A 132 11.23 5.97 -12.28
CA GLN A 132 10.62 4.92 -13.11
C GLN A 132 9.72 3.97 -12.32
N SER A 133 9.73 4.07 -10.98
CA SER A 133 8.85 3.25 -10.14
C SER A 133 7.39 3.56 -10.40
N LEU A 134 6.56 2.52 -10.48
CA LEU A 134 5.12 2.63 -10.55
C LEU A 134 4.58 2.94 -9.15
N VAL A 135 3.72 3.95 -9.06
CA VAL A 135 3.04 4.34 -7.82
C VAL A 135 1.53 4.40 -8.05
N VAL A 136 0.76 4.19 -6.99
CA VAL A 136 -0.69 4.45 -6.98
C VAL A 136 -0.93 5.76 -6.24
N LEU A 137 -1.59 6.71 -6.91
CA LEU A 137 -1.92 8.04 -6.40
C LEU A 137 -3.40 8.08 -6.01
N VAL A 138 -3.68 8.47 -4.76
CA VAL A 138 -5.02 8.47 -4.17
C VAL A 138 -5.31 9.80 -3.46
N PRO A 139 -6.58 10.21 -3.36
CA PRO A 139 -7.01 11.23 -2.40
C PRO A 139 -6.60 10.86 -0.96
N PRO A 140 -6.33 11.83 -0.08
CA PRO A 140 -5.89 11.57 1.28
C PRO A 140 -6.93 10.87 2.17
N ASP A 141 -8.21 10.95 1.80
CA ASP A 141 -9.38 10.42 2.49
C ASP A 141 -9.91 9.11 1.88
N ASP A 142 -9.37 8.69 0.72
CA ASP A 142 -9.77 7.44 0.06
C ASP A 142 -9.05 6.23 0.67
N HIS A 143 -9.40 5.95 1.93
CA HIS A 143 -8.85 4.83 2.70
C HIS A 143 -9.20 3.47 2.09
N ALA A 144 -10.36 3.36 1.43
CA ALA A 144 -10.76 2.14 0.72
C ALA A 144 -9.75 1.78 -0.37
N ALA A 145 -9.32 2.73 -1.20
CA ALA A 145 -8.30 2.48 -2.21
C ALA A 145 -6.91 2.18 -1.61
N MET A 146 -6.57 2.78 -0.47
CA MET A 146 -5.32 2.48 0.24
C MET A 146 -5.30 1.05 0.78
N ILE A 147 -6.41 0.61 1.39
CA ILE A 147 -6.59 -0.77 1.86
C ILE A 147 -6.59 -1.72 0.67
N ARG A 148 -7.30 -1.43 -0.42
CA ARG A 148 -7.30 -2.26 -1.64
C ARG A 148 -5.90 -2.42 -2.22
N LEU A 149 -5.06 -1.38 -2.17
CA LEU A 149 -3.66 -1.50 -2.56
C LEU A 149 -2.87 -2.45 -1.64
N PHE A 150 -3.14 -2.46 -0.33
CA PHE A 150 -2.54 -3.43 0.60
C PHE A 150 -2.90 -4.86 0.19
N PHE A 151 -4.18 -5.13 -0.08
CA PHE A 151 -4.62 -6.42 -0.59
C PHE A 151 -3.92 -6.81 -1.89
N ALA A 152 -3.91 -5.91 -2.87
CA ALA A 152 -3.36 -6.17 -4.19
C ALA A 152 -1.84 -6.41 -4.21
N THR A 153 -1.09 -5.81 -3.27
CA THR A 153 0.38 -5.89 -3.24
C THR A 153 0.91 -6.91 -2.23
N LYS A 154 0.12 -7.31 -1.24
CA LYS A 154 0.56 -8.23 -0.19
C LYS A 154 -0.34 -9.45 -0.10
N VAL A 155 -1.61 -9.26 0.22
CA VAL A 155 -2.53 -10.36 0.55
C VAL A 155 -2.66 -11.35 -0.61
N TRP A 156 -3.06 -10.86 -1.78
CA TRP A 156 -3.31 -11.72 -2.95
C TRP A 156 -2.01 -12.20 -3.59
N VAL A 157 -0.95 -11.39 -3.56
CA VAL A 157 0.38 -11.78 -4.05
C VAL A 157 0.93 -12.96 -3.26
N LEU A 158 0.91 -12.90 -1.92
CA LEU A 158 1.39 -13.99 -1.08
C LEU A 158 0.50 -15.22 -1.20
N LYS A 159 -0.81 -15.04 -1.27
CA LYS A 159 -1.76 -16.14 -1.34
C LYS A 159 -1.71 -16.92 -2.66
N GLU A 160 -1.41 -16.24 -3.76
CA GLU A 160 -1.32 -16.82 -5.11
C GLU A 160 0.12 -17.10 -5.56
N GLY A 161 1.14 -16.74 -4.76
CA GLY A 161 2.54 -17.03 -5.07
C GLY A 161 3.09 -16.25 -6.27
N ILE A 162 2.61 -15.03 -6.52
CA ILE A 162 2.95 -14.26 -7.73
C ILE A 162 4.36 -13.67 -7.67
N THR A 163 5.13 -13.87 -8.74
CA THR A 163 6.37 -13.13 -9.06
C THR A 163 6.24 -12.48 -10.43
N LEU A 164 6.86 -11.30 -10.62
CA LEU A 164 7.02 -10.71 -11.95
C LEU A 164 8.30 -11.30 -12.54
N ALA A 165 8.16 -12.15 -13.56
CA ALA A 165 9.26 -12.84 -14.25
C ALA A 165 10.27 -11.92 -14.96
#